data_AF-A0A3S5A3L6-F1
#
_entry.id   AF-A0A3S5A3L6-F1
#
_cell.length_a   1.000
_cell.length_b   1.000
_cell.length_c   1.000
_cell.angle_alpha   90.00
_cell.angle_beta   90.00
_cell.angle_gamma   90.00
#
_symmetry.space_group_name_H-M   'P 1'
#
loop_
_entity.id
_entity.type
_entity.pdbx_description
1 polymer ?
#
loop_
_entity_poly.entity_id
_entity_poly.type
_entity_poly.pdbx_seq_one_letter_code
_entity_poly.pdbx_strand_id
1 'polypeptide(L)'
;MLESSGSSYQILDKDSPIVDEITEIEENIWCPRLGLKGKIDVTVRARLPFKSSVTLDMPSLSTDEQSKHDQCALVPIELKTGKPSYSLEHLGQVTIYLFLFIIYL
;
A
#
# COMPACT_ATOMS: atom_id res chain seq x y z
N MET A 1 -21.83 38.52 0.97
CA MET A 1 -21.61 37.59 -0.16
C MET A 1 -20.41 36.74 0.23
N LEU A 2 -20.67 35.63 0.92
CA LEU A 2 -19.68 34.69 1.43
C LEU A 2 -19.56 33.58 0.40
N GLU A 3 -18.44 33.49 -0.31
CA GLU A 3 -18.12 32.30 -1.12
C GLU A 3 -17.36 31.33 -0.24
N SER A 4 -18.06 30.28 0.20
CA SER A 4 -17.49 29.08 0.78
C SER A 4 -16.90 28.22 -0.33
N SER A 5 -15.59 28.30 -0.56
CA SER A 5 -14.84 27.32 -1.37
C SER A 5 -14.57 26.06 -0.53
N GLY A 6 -15.65 25.32 -0.24
CA GLY A 6 -15.55 23.96 0.27
C GLY A 6 -15.02 23.06 -0.83
N SER A 7 -13.73 22.75 -0.79
CA SER A 7 -13.11 21.76 -1.67
C SER A 7 -13.79 20.41 -1.41
N SER A 8 -14.66 20.02 -2.34
CA SER A 8 -15.45 18.80 -2.27
C SER A 8 -14.54 17.58 -2.39
N TYR A 9 -14.24 16.92 -1.26
CA TYR A 9 -13.77 15.55 -1.29
C TYR A 9 -14.87 14.71 -1.95
N GLN A 10 -14.59 14.20 -3.15
CA GLN A 10 -15.50 13.28 -3.82
C GLN A 10 -15.71 12.06 -2.92
N ILE A 11 -16.97 11.66 -2.76
CA ILE A 11 -17.37 10.48 -1.99
C ILE A 11 -16.61 9.29 -2.58
N LEU A 12 -15.71 8.71 -1.77
CA LEU A 12 -14.93 7.52 -2.14
C LEU A 12 -15.91 6.44 -2.58
N ASP A 13 -15.68 5.87 -3.77
CA ASP A 13 -16.45 4.73 -4.25
C ASP A 13 -16.39 3.61 -3.21
N LYS A 14 -17.51 2.94 -2.93
CA LYS A 14 -17.60 1.98 -1.80
C LYS A 14 -16.59 0.83 -1.94
N ASP A 15 -16.12 0.60 -3.16
CA ASP A 15 -15.15 -0.43 -3.55
C ASP A 15 -13.73 0.13 -3.76
N SER A 16 -13.39 1.26 -3.15
CA SER A 16 -12.03 1.82 -3.21
C SER A 16 -11.17 1.32 -2.03
N PRO A 17 -9.87 1.07 -2.25
CA PRO A 17 -8.96 0.74 -1.16
C PRO A 17 -8.80 1.95 -0.23
N ILE A 18 -8.80 1.70 1.08
CA ILE A 18 -8.67 2.75 2.10
C ILE A 18 -7.36 2.56 2.83
N VAL A 19 -6.51 3.58 2.84
CA VAL A 19 -5.29 3.60 3.65
C VAL A 19 -5.65 3.95 5.09
N ASP A 20 -5.27 3.11 6.04
CA ASP A 20 -5.56 3.29 7.46
C ASP A 20 -4.45 4.05 8.17
N GLU A 21 -3.22 3.56 8.01
CA GLU A 21 -2.06 4.09 8.68
C GLU A 21 -0.82 3.87 7.83
N ILE A 22 0.15 4.76 8.05
CA ILE A 22 1.50 4.61 7.54
C ILE A 22 2.26 3.76 8.55
N THR A 23 2.84 2.66 8.09
CA THR A 23 3.60 1.73 8.94
C THR A 23 5.08 2.10 8.94
N GLU A 24 5.65 2.34 7.75
CA GLU A 24 7.08 2.68 7.59
C GLU A 24 7.28 3.70 6.47
N ILE A 25 8.37 4.46 6.55
CA ILE A 25 8.79 5.44 5.55
C ILE A 25 10.25 5.21 5.18
N GLU A 26 10.59 5.37 3.90
CA GLU A 26 11.95 5.20 3.36
C GLU A 26 12.64 3.89 3.82
N GLU A 27 11.90 2.79 3.80
CA GLU A 27 12.35 1.48 4.27
C GLU A 27 13.42 0.90 3.33
N ASN A 28 14.56 0.49 3.87
CA ASN A 28 15.64 -0.11 3.09
C ASN A 28 15.53 -1.63 3.12
N ILE A 29 15.35 -2.26 1.96
CA ILE A 29 15.27 -3.72 1.83
C ILE A 29 16.48 -4.24 1.06
N TRP A 30 17.11 -5.27 1.61
CA TRP A 30 18.18 -6.01 0.94
C TRP A 30 17.80 -7.48 0.82
N CYS A 31 17.77 -8.00 -0.41
CA CYS A 31 17.61 -9.42 -0.70
C CYS A 31 18.89 -9.98 -1.36
N PRO A 32 19.87 -10.47 -0.56
CA PRO A 32 21.11 -11.04 -1.10
C PRO A 32 20.89 -12.25 -2.02
N ARG A 33 19.83 -13.03 -1.76
CA ARG A 33 19.48 -14.23 -2.54
C ARG A 33 19.17 -13.90 -4.00
N LEU A 34 18.62 -12.71 -4.26
CA LEU A 34 18.33 -12.22 -5.60
C LEU A 34 19.33 -11.16 -6.08
N GLY A 35 20.29 -10.76 -5.23
CA GLY A 35 21.21 -9.66 -5.52
C GLY A 35 20.52 -8.29 -5.64
N LEU A 36 19.36 -8.12 -5.02
CA LEU A 36 18.54 -6.91 -5.14
C LEU A 36 18.61 -6.06 -3.87
N LYS A 37 18.63 -4.74 -4.07
CA LYS A 37 18.45 -3.74 -3.02
C LYS A 37 17.40 -2.73 -3.46
N GLY A 38 16.58 -2.28 -2.53
CA GLY A 38 15.54 -1.29 -2.77
C GLY A 38 15.38 -0.36 -1.58
N LYS A 39 14.78 0.80 -1.84
CA LYS A 39 14.29 1.70 -0.80
C LYS A 39 12.82 1.98 -1.13
N ILE A 40 11.92 1.47 -0.31
CA ILE A 40 10.48 1.67 -0.47
C ILE A 40 10.13 3.03 0.11
N ASP A 41 9.43 3.87 -0.65
CA ASP A 41 9.09 5.22 -0.20
C ASP A 41 8.19 5.19 1.04
N VAL A 42 7.09 4.44 0.98
CA VAL A 42 6.13 4.31 2.08
C VAL A 42 5.52 2.91 2.11
N THR A 43 5.45 2.30 3.28
CA THR A 43 4.65 1.08 3.53
C THR A 43 3.43 1.47 4.34
N VAL A 44 2.24 1.07 3.88
CA VAL A 44 0.97 1.40 4.55
C VAL A 44 0.17 0.16 4.89
N ARG A 45 -0.66 0.27 5.92
CA ARG A 45 -1.75 -0.67 6.15
C ARG A 45 -3.00 -0.15 5.43
N ALA A 46 -3.56 -0.96 4.54
CA ALA A 46 -4.73 -0.59 3.76
C ALA A 46 -5.82 -1.66 3.81
N ARG A 47 -7.09 -1.23 3.94
CA ARG A 47 -8.26 -2.07 3.74
C ARG A 47 -8.53 -2.21 2.25
N LEU A 48 -8.55 -3.46 1.79
CA LEU A 48 -8.83 -3.79 0.39
C LEU A 48 -10.30 -4.21 0.23
N PRO A 49 -11.00 -3.74 -0.82
CA PRO A 49 -12.41 -4.03 -1.07
C PRO A 49 -12.66 -5.47 -1.57
N PHE A 50 -11.60 -6.19 -1.97
CA PHE A 50 -11.68 -7.53 -2.55
C PHE A 50 -10.80 -8.52 -1.79
N LYS A 51 -11.19 -9.81 -1.78
CA LYS A 51 -10.36 -10.91 -1.28
C LYS A 51 -9.14 -11.10 -2.17
N SER A 52 -8.05 -10.38 -1.91
CA SER A 52 -6.78 -10.69 -2.54
C SER A 52 -6.30 -12.04 -2.02
N SER A 53 -6.11 -13.03 -2.90
CA SER A 53 -5.44 -14.30 -2.54
C SER A 53 -3.97 -14.11 -2.16
N VAL A 54 -3.45 -12.89 -2.33
CA VAL A 54 -2.16 -12.40 -1.81
C VAL A 54 -2.46 -11.47 -0.63
N THR A 55 -3.22 -11.95 0.35
CA THR A 55 -3.12 -11.37 1.69
C THR A 55 -1.78 -11.84 2.23
N LEU A 56 -0.85 -10.91 2.43
CA LEU A 56 0.24 -11.14 3.37
C LEU A 56 -0.46 -11.17 4.73
N ASP A 57 -0.95 -12.34 5.09
CA ASP A 57 -1.75 -12.57 6.28
C ASP A 57 -0.93 -12.12 7.49
N MET A 58 -1.24 -10.93 8.01
CA MET A 58 -0.73 -10.53 9.30
C MET A 58 -1.27 -11.53 10.32
N PRO A 59 -0.41 -12.22 11.10
CA PRO A 59 -0.88 -13.03 12.20
C PRO A 59 -1.61 -12.10 13.16
N SER A 60 -2.93 -12.25 13.21
CA SER A 60 -3.80 -11.56 14.14
C SER A 60 -3.38 -11.95 15.55
N LEU A 61 -2.53 -11.12 16.18
CA LEU A 61 -2.24 -11.24 17.59
C LEU A 61 -3.51 -10.82 18.35
N SER A 62 -4.02 -11.77 19.12
CA SER A 62 -5.16 -11.73 20.04
C SER A 62 -6.57 -11.63 19.46
N THR A 63 -7.25 -12.77 19.53
CA THR A 63 -8.42 -12.99 20.39
C THR A 63 -9.41 -11.83 20.49
N ASP A 64 -10.42 -11.82 19.61
CA ASP A 64 -11.80 -12.00 20.06
C ASP A 64 -12.75 -12.12 18.84
N GLU A 65 -13.59 -13.13 18.91
CA GLU A 65 -14.54 -13.57 17.91
C GLU A 65 -15.70 -12.55 17.75
N GLN A 66 -15.49 -11.35 17.20
CA GLN A 66 -16.63 -10.52 16.74
C GLN A 66 -16.35 -9.34 15.78
N SER A 67 -15.18 -9.25 15.13
CA SER A 67 -14.96 -8.21 14.11
C SER A 67 -15.06 -8.78 12.70
N LYS A 68 -16.15 -8.44 12.02
CA LYS A 68 -16.34 -8.52 10.57
C LYS A 68 -15.01 -8.15 9.88
N HIS A 69 -14.39 -9.14 9.27
CA HIS A 69 -13.00 -9.14 8.81
C HIS A 69 -12.74 -8.07 7.75
N ASP A 70 -12.48 -6.83 8.18
CA ASP A 70 -11.82 -5.82 7.35
C ASP A 70 -10.41 -6.36 7.08
N GLN A 71 -10.22 -6.91 5.87
CA GLN A 71 -8.93 -7.44 5.45
C GLN A 71 -7.98 -6.27 5.22
N CYS A 72 -7.18 -5.96 6.24
CA CYS A 72 -6.05 -5.04 6.12
C CYS A 72 -4.85 -5.79 5.56
N ALA A 73 -4.20 -5.23 4.53
CA ALA A 73 -2.95 -5.71 3.97
C ALA A 73 -1.86 -4.64 4.11
N LEU A 74 -0.61 -5.07 4.25
CA LEU A 74 0.55 -4.18 4.09
C LEU A 74 0.83 -3.99 2.60
N VAL A 75 0.91 -2.73 2.17
CA VAL A 75 1.08 -2.36 0.77
C VAL A 75 2.26 -1.40 0.63
N PRO A 76 3.27 -1.74 -0.19
CA PRO A 76 4.34 -0.82 -0.53
C PRO A 76 3.82 0.18 -1.57
N ILE A 77 4.10 1.47 -1.36
CA ILE A 77 3.71 2.56 -2.24
C ILE A 77 4.97 3.23 -2.79
N GLU A 78 5.00 3.41 -4.11
CA GLU A 78 6.00 4.21 -4.83
C GLU A 78 5.43 5.59 -5.15
N LEU A 79 6.15 6.65 -4.79
CA LEU A 79 5.73 8.02 -5.02
C LEU A 79 6.47 8.62 -6.21
N LYS A 80 5.71 9.12 -7.19
CA LYS A 80 6.26 9.85 -8.35
C LYS A 80 5.68 11.25 -8.46
N THR A 81 6.54 12.22 -8.72
CA THR A 81 6.16 13.61 -8.98
C THR A 81 6.27 13.95 -10.47
N GLY A 82 5.53 14.96 -10.93
CA GLY A 82 5.60 15.45 -12.31
C GLY A 82 4.52 14.84 -13.21
N LYS A 83 4.82 14.70 -14.51
CA LYS A 83 3.84 14.19 -15.48
C LYS A 83 3.62 12.69 -15.26
N PRO A 84 2.37 12.21 -15.07
CA PRO A 84 2.10 10.79 -14.93
C PRO A 84 2.33 10.08 -16.27
N SER A 85 3.50 9.44 -16.41
CA SER A 85 3.91 8.75 -17.63
C SER A 85 3.52 7.27 -17.64
N TYR A 86 3.34 6.66 -16.47
CA TYR A 86 3.14 5.20 -16.29
C TYR A 86 4.09 4.37 -17.17
N SER A 87 5.34 4.83 -17.30
CA SER A 87 6.31 4.18 -18.16
C SER A 87 6.74 2.82 -17.61
N LEU A 88 7.35 2.00 -18.47
CA LEU A 88 7.79 0.66 -18.08
C LEU A 88 8.81 0.69 -16.94
N GLU A 89 9.60 1.76 -16.82
CA GLU A 89 10.55 1.93 -15.74
C GLU A 89 9.82 2.13 -14.40
N HIS A 90 8.76 2.96 -14.37
CA HIS A 90 7.94 3.16 -13.18
C HIS A 90 7.22 1.87 -12.77
N LEU A 91 6.65 1.14 -13.73
CA LEU A 91 6.03 -0.16 -13.47
C LEU A 91 7.06 -1.18 -12.95
N GLY A 92 8.26 -1.19 -13.54
CA GLY A 92 9.35 -2.06 -13.14
C GLY A 92 9.78 -1.83 -11.69
N GLN A 93 9.90 -0.57 -11.27
CA GLN A 93 10.21 -0.21 -9.88
C GLN A 93 9.17 -0.77 -8.90
N VAL A 94 7.89 -0.49 -9.15
CA VAL A 94 6.78 -0.99 -8.31
C VAL A 94 6.77 -2.52 -8.26
N THR A 95 6.98 -3.17 -9.40
CA THR A 95 6.98 -4.65 -9.49
C THR A 95 8.14 -5.25 -8.69
N ILE A 96 9.34 -4.68 -8.79
CA ILE A 96 10.51 -5.14 -8.03
C ILE A 96 10.32 -4.91 -6.53
N TYR A 97 9.74 -3.77 -6.14
CA TYR A 97 9.45 -3.49 -4.73
C TYR A 97 8.41 -4.44 -4.17
N LEU A 98 7.38 -4.79 -4.94
CA LEU A 98 6.42 -5.82 -4.55
C LEU A 98 7.10 -7.19 -4.34
N PHE A 99 8.00 -7.61 -5.24
CA PHE A 99 8.74 -8.87 -5.06
C PHE A 99 9.64 -8.83 -3.82
N LEU A 100 10.38 -7.74 -3.61
CA LEU A 100 11.23 -7.57 -2.43
C LEU A 100 10.42 -7.60 -1.14
N PHE A 101 9.26 -6.93 -1.13
CA PHE A 101 8.37 -6.84 0.01
C PHE A 101 7.73 -8.19 0.36
N ILE A 102 7.23 -8.93 -0.63
CA ILE A 102 6.66 -10.28 -0.43
C ILE A 102 7.72 -11.28 0.03
N ILE A 103 8.98 -11.17 -0.43
CA ILE A 103 10.05 -12.09 -0.02
C ILE A 103 10.57 -11.79 1.39
N TYR A 104 10.43 -10.54 1.84
CA TYR A 104 10.90 -10.10 3.14
C TYR A 104 9.94 -10.47 4.29
N LEU A 105 8.64 -10.47 4.02
CA LEU A 105 7.57 -10.89 4.95
C LEU A 105 7.36 -12.41 4.93
#